data_AF-A0A3P7IRI5-F1
#
_entry.id   AF-A0A3P7IRI5-F1
#
_cell.length_a   1.000
_cell.length_b   1.000
_cell.length_c   1.000
_cell.angle_alpha   90.00
_cell.angle_beta   90.00
_cell.angle_gamma   90.00
#
_symmetry.space_group_name_H-M   'P 1'
#
loop_
_entity.id
_entity.type
_entity.pdbx_description
1 polymer ?
#
loop_
_entity_poly.entity_id
_entity_poly.type
_entity_poly.pdbx_seq_one_letter_code
_entity_poly.pdbx_strand_id
1 'polypeptide(L)'
;MRTAFLVLTLASVLIAYDPVFVLDLKALVPYDMDKRQLNILNKDQSLIRSDKKKKLDVILERQDENIKNKYKEVVEAKQLKYSNTMKARFAAARDLIGE
;
A
#
# COMPACT_ATOMS: atom_id res chain seq x y z
N MET A 1 -28.20 -11.21 -22.03
CA MET A 1 -27.16 -11.72 -21.12
C MET A 1 -25.74 -11.30 -21.57
N ARG A 2 -25.49 -10.01 -21.82
CA ARG A 2 -24.14 -9.52 -22.24
C ARG A 2 -23.62 -8.38 -21.37
N THR A 3 -24.48 -7.76 -20.56
CA THR A 3 -24.14 -6.66 -19.64
C THR A 3 -23.53 -7.13 -18.32
N ALA A 4 -23.71 -8.39 -17.93
CA ALA A 4 -23.17 -8.92 -16.67
C ALA A 4 -21.64 -9.09 -16.66
N PHE A 5 -21.01 -9.24 -17.84
CA PHE A 5 -19.55 -9.42 -17.93
C PHE A 5 -18.75 -8.12 -17.72
N LEU A 6 -19.37 -6.95 -17.94
CA LEU A 6 -18.69 -5.66 -17.87
C LEU A 6 -18.58 -5.11 -16.44
N VAL A 7 -19.49 -5.52 -15.54
CA VAL A 7 -19.46 -5.10 -14.13
C VAL A 7 -18.40 -5.87 -13.33
N LEU A 8 -18.08 -7.12 -13.73
CA LEU A 8 -17.12 -7.96 -13.03
C LEU A 8 -15.66 -7.50 -13.21
N THR A 9 -15.34 -6.82 -14.32
CA THR A 9 -13.99 -6.30 -14.59
C THR A 9 -13.68 -5.02 -13.82
N LEU A 10 -14.69 -4.23 -13.44
CA LEU A 10 -14.47 -3.00 -12.67
C LEU A 10 -14.19 -3.26 -11.19
N ALA A 11 -14.78 -4.31 -10.61
CA ALA A 11 -14.61 -4.66 -9.20
C ALA A 11 -13.21 -5.23 -8.89
N SER A 12 -12.53 -5.86 -9.86
CA SER A 12 -11.19 -6.42 -9.65
C SER A 12 -10.08 -5.35 -9.62
N VAL A 13 -10.33 -4.15 -10.16
CA VAL A 13 -9.35 -3.04 -10.16
C VAL A 13 -9.20 -2.39 -8.78
N LEU A 14 -10.26 -2.42 -7.95
CA LEU A 14 -10.23 -1.83 -6.60
C LEU A 14 -9.41 -2.67 -5.59
N ILE A 15 -9.09 -3.93 -5.90
CA ILE A 15 -8.36 -4.83 -4.99
C ILE A 15 -6.83 -4.63 -5.06
N ALA A 16 -6.31 -3.87 -6.04
CA ALA A 16 -4.89 -3.93 -6.38
C ALA A 16 -3.97 -2.92 -5.66
N TYR A 17 -4.49 -1.93 -4.91
CA TYR A 17 -3.64 -0.96 -4.22
C TYR A 17 -3.41 -1.31 -2.75
N ASP A 18 -2.45 -2.19 -2.52
CA ASP A 18 -1.89 -2.42 -1.19
C ASP A 18 -0.34 -2.44 -1.30
N PRO A 19 0.28 -1.28 -1.62
CA PRO A 19 1.73 -1.20 -1.70
C PRO A 19 2.36 -1.53 -0.34
N VAL A 20 3.50 -2.21 -0.36
CA VAL A 20 4.22 -2.53 0.89
C VAL A 20 5.05 -1.30 1.29
N PHE A 21 4.65 -0.63 2.37
CA PHE A 21 5.18 0.66 2.82
C PHE A 21 6.55 0.55 3.55
N VAL A 22 7.51 -0.13 2.94
CA VAL A 22 8.85 -0.38 3.54
C VAL A 22 9.60 0.92 3.85
N LEU A 23 9.51 1.90 2.95
CA LEU A 23 10.19 3.19 3.10
C LEU A 23 9.62 4.01 4.26
N ASP A 24 8.33 3.87 4.54
CA ASP A 24 7.67 4.61 5.61
C ASP A 24 8.13 4.11 6.97
N LEU A 25 8.21 2.79 7.16
CA LEU A 25 8.81 2.24 8.37
C LEU A 25 10.29 2.65 8.47
N LYS A 26 11.05 2.59 7.36
CA LYS A 26 12.47 2.99 7.34
C LYS A 26 12.70 4.43 7.77
N ALA A 27 11.78 5.34 7.46
CA ALA A 27 11.86 6.74 7.85
C ALA A 27 11.64 6.94 9.35
N LEU A 28 10.87 6.06 9.99
CA LEU A 28 10.51 6.14 11.42
C LEU A 28 11.50 5.41 12.33
N VAL A 29 12.17 4.37 11.83
CA VAL A 29 13.10 3.56 12.62
C VAL A 29 14.44 4.29 12.83
N PRO A 30 14.85 4.54 14.10
CA PRO A 30 16.07 5.29 14.41
C PRO A 30 17.35 4.44 14.34
N TYR A 31 17.28 3.09 14.44
CA TYR A 31 18.46 2.22 14.57
C TYR A 31 18.93 1.53 13.28
N ASP A 32 20.24 1.36 13.15
CA ASP A 32 20.91 0.92 11.92
C ASP A 32 20.65 -0.53 11.50
N MET A 33 20.39 -1.47 12.41
CA MET A 33 20.19 -2.87 12.02
C MET A 33 18.88 -3.05 11.27
N ASP A 34 17.76 -2.64 11.86
CA ASP A 34 16.45 -2.72 11.24
C ASP A 34 16.35 -1.78 10.03
N LYS A 35 16.98 -0.60 10.08
CA LYS A 35 17.06 0.30 8.92
C LYS A 35 17.83 -0.32 7.75
N ARG A 36 18.89 -1.11 8.01
CA ARG A 36 19.59 -1.89 6.98
C ARG A 36 18.71 -3.02 6.44
N GLN A 37 18.01 -3.76 7.30
CA GLN A 37 17.06 -4.80 6.86
C GLN A 37 15.96 -4.22 5.98
N LEU A 38 15.39 -3.06 6.35
CA LEU A 38 14.40 -2.34 5.56
C LEU A 38 14.98 -1.83 4.22
N ASN A 39 16.24 -1.42 4.19
CA ASN A 39 16.89 -1.02 2.95
C ASN A 39 17.08 -2.19 1.98
N ILE A 40 17.49 -3.35 2.50
CA ILE A 40 17.61 -4.60 1.72
C ILE A 40 16.23 -5.02 1.23
N LEU A 41 15.25 -5.07 2.13
CA LEU A 41 13.87 -5.44 1.81
C LEU A 41 13.28 -4.54 0.73
N ASN A 42 13.54 -3.23 0.77
CA ASN A 42 13.08 -2.29 -0.25
C ASN A 42 13.72 -2.57 -1.62
N LYS A 43 15.03 -2.80 -1.66
CA LYS A 43 15.81 -3.02 -2.90
C LYS A 43 15.60 -4.39 -3.52
N ASP A 44 15.17 -5.37 -2.73
CA ASP A 44 14.89 -6.71 -3.23
C ASP A 44 13.62 -6.70 -4.11
N GLN A 45 13.84 -6.81 -5.42
CA GLN A 45 12.80 -6.89 -6.45
C GLN A 45 12.37 -8.33 -6.76
N SER A 46 13.11 -9.32 -6.26
CA SER A 46 12.80 -10.74 -6.45
C SER A 46 11.70 -11.23 -5.52
N LEU A 47 11.48 -10.53 -4.39
CA LEU A 47 10.45 -10.86 -3.43
C LEU A 47 9.05 -10.57 -3.97
N ILE A 48 8.20 -11.58 -3.92
CA ILE A 48 6.76 -11.39 -4.09
C ILE A 48 6.20 -10.52 -2.96
N ARG A 49 5.14 -9.80 -3.29
CA ARG A 49 4.49 -8.81 -2.41
C ARG A 49 4.12 -9.36 -1.04
N SER A 50 3.56 -10.57 -0.97
CA SER A 50 3.16 -11.22 0.28
C SER A 50 4.35 -11.47 1.21
N ASP A 51 5.47 -11.91 0.65
CA ASP A 51 6.67 -12.23 1.42
C ASP A 51 7.37 -10.96 1.88
N LYS A 52 7.37 -9.93 1.02
CA LYS A 52 7.85 -8.59 1.38
C LYS A 52 7.05 -8.01 2.55
N LYS A 53 5.73 -8.20 2.57
CA LYS A 53 4.85 -7.79 3.67
C LYS A 53 5.15 -8.56 4.96
N LYS A 54 5.20 -9.89 4.91
CA LYS A 54 5.55 -10.72 6.09
C LYS A 54 6.89 -10.29 6.72
N LYS A 55 7.91 -10.04 5.90
CA LYS A 55 9.21 -9.56 6.38
C LYS A 55 9.13 -8.16 7.00
N LEU A 56 8.33 -7.27 6.41
CA LEU A 56 8.09 -5.94 6.97
C LEU A 56 7.40 -6.03 8.34
N ASP A 57 6.37 -6.88 8.46
CA ASP A 57 5.61 -7.08 9.69
C ASP A 57 6.51 -7.61 10.82
N VAL A 58 7.43 -8.53 10.50
CA VAL A 58 8.43 -9.02 11.47
C VAL A 58 9.35 -7.90 11.97
N ILE A 59 9.76 -6.97 11.10
CA ILE A 59 10.59 -5.83 11.50
C ILE A 59 9.76 -4.83 12.32
N LEU A 60 8.51 -4.59 11.91
CA LEU A 60 7.57 -3.71 12.61
C LEU A 60 7.28 -4.21 14.04
N GLU A 61 7.12 -5.51 14.22
CA GLU A 61 6.81 -6.11 15.52
C GLU A 61 7.90 -5.89 16.57
N ARG A 62 9.16 -5.75 16.12
CA ARG A 62 10.31 -5.44 16.98
C ARG A 62 10.39 -3.97 17.39
N GLN A 63 9.64 -3.09 16.74
CA GLN A 63 9.68 -1.66 17.04
C GLN A 63 8.84 -1.32 18.27
N ASP A 64 9.19 -0.22 18.92
CA ASP A 64 8.41 0.34 20.02
C ASP A 64 6.99 0.74 19.56
N GLU A 65 6.03 0.71 20.49
CA GLU A 65 4.63 1.10 20.27
C GLU A 65 4.49 2.47 19.58
N ASN A 66 5.33 3.44 19.94
CA ASN A 66 5.31 4.76 19.31
C ASN A 66 5.61 4.69 17.80
N ILE A 67 6.55 3.85 17.38
CA ILE A 67 6.89 3.66 15.96
C ILE A 67 5.77 2.91 15.25
N LYS A 68 5.22 1.87 15.89
CA LYS A 68 4.07 1.11 15.36
C LYS A 68 2.87 2.02 15.08
N ASN A 69 2.52 2.87 16.04
CA ASN A 69 1.41 3.82 15.92
C ASN A 69 1.66 4.86 14.83
N LYS A 70 2.85 5.49 14.80
CA LYS A 70 3.21 6.44 13.73
C LYS A 70 3.20 5.80 12.35
N TYR A 71 3.68 4.56 12.23
CA TYR A 71 3.66 3.83 10.98
C TYR A 71 2.22 3.60 10.50
N LYS A 72 1.33 3.17 11.40
CA LYS A 72 -0.10 2.98 11.10
C LYS A 72 -0.74 4.27 10.60
N GLU A 73 -0.53 5.40 11.29
CA GLU A 73 -1.08 6.71 10.89
C GLU A 73 -0.61 7.13 9.48
N VAL A 74 0.68 6.96 9.19
CA VAL A 74 1.25 7.28 7.86
C VAL A 74 0.65 6.40 6.77
N VAL A 75 0.52 5.09 7.03
CA VAL A 75 -0.08 4.12 6.09
C VAL A 75 -1.53 4.48 5.80
N GLU A 76 -2.33 4.73 6.84
CA GLU A 76 -3.74 5.09 6.72
C GLU A 76 -3.93 6.40 5.93
N ALA A 77 -3.12 7.42 6.21
CA ALA A 77 -3.16 8.69 5.50
C ALA A 77 -2.86 8.52 4.00
N LYS A 78 -1.88 7.69 3.64
CA LYS A 78 -1.55 7.40 2.23
C LYS A 78 -2.63 6.59 1.54
N GLN A 79 -3.19 5.59 2.21
CA GLN A 79 -4.30 4.80 1.67
C GLN A 79 -5.53 5.67 1.42
N LEU A 80 -5.86 6.57 2.35
CA LEU A 80 -6.96 7.52 2.18
C LEU A 80 -6.72 8.46 0.99
N LYS A 81 -5.51 9.03 0.88
CA LYS A 81 -5.13 9.89 -0.26
C LYS A 81 -5.27 9.17 -1.58
N TYR A 82 -4.80 7.93 -1.67
CA TYR A 82 -4.92 7.12 -2.88
C TYR A 82 -6.38 6.82 -3.21
N SER A 83 -7.17 6.39 -2.22
CA SER A 83 -8.60 6.12 -2.40
C SER A 83 -9.34 7.33 -2.96
N ASN A 84 -9.10 8.52 -2.39
CA ASN A 84 -9.72 9.76 -2.86
C ASN A 84 -9.26 10.13 -4.28
N THR A 85 -7.98 9.92 -4.59
CA THR A 85 -7.44 10.17 -5.94
C THR A 85 -8.09 9.24 -6.97
N MET A 86 -8.26 7.95 -6.64
CA MET A 86 -8.92 6.99 -7.51
C MET A 86 -10.40 7.33 -7.70
N LYS A 87 -11.11 7.70 -6.63
CA LYS A 87 -12.51 8.17 -6.72
C LYS A 87 -12.64 9.37 -7.66
N ALA A 88 -11.77 10.36 -7.55
CA ALA A 88 -11.78 11.53 -8.43
C ALA A 88 -11.51 11.15 -9.91
N ARG A 89 -10.56 10.23 -10.15
CA ARG A 89 -10.28 9.71 -11.50
C ARG A 89 -11.46 8.95 -12.08
N PHE A 90 -12.13 8.12 -11.28
CA PHE A 90 -13.35 7.43 -11.71
C PHE A 90 -14.48 8.39 -12.02
N ALA A 91 -14.68 9.43 -11.21
CA ALA A 91 -15.68 10.47 -11.48
C ALA A 91 -15.40 11.20 -12.80
N ALA A 92 -14.15 11.65 -13.02
CA ALA A 92 -13.77 12.30 -14.26
C ALA A 92 -13.90 11.38 -15.49
N ALA A 93 -13.54 10.10 -15.36
CA ALA A 93 -13.71 9.12 -16.43
C ALA A 93 -15.20 8.88 -16.75
N ARG A 94 -16.06 8.84 -15.73
CA ARG A 94 -17.51 8.73 -15.90
C ARG A 94 -18.08 9.94 -16.64
N ASP A 95 -17.68 11.15 -16.25
CA ASP A 95 -18.12 12.39 -16.92
C ASP A 95 -17.71 12.43 -18.39
N LEU A 96 -16.54 11.88 -18.74
CA LEU A 96 -16.04 11.82 -20.13
C LEU A 96 -16.78 10.80 -21.00
N ILE A 97 -17.32 9.72 -20.41
CA ILE A 97 -18.02 8.65 -21.14
C ILE A 97 -19.50 8.97 -21.35
N GLY A 98 -20.03 10.02 -20.69
CA GLY A 98 -21.37 10.55 -20.96
C GLY A 98 -22.52 9.61 -20.56
N GLU A 99 -22.41 8.95 -19.39
CA GLU A 99 -23.58 8.35 -18.72
C GLU A 99 -24.31 9.36 -17.83
#